data_AF-A0A9E2QIZ8-F1
#
_entry.id   AF-A0A9E2QIZ8-F1
#
_cell.length_a   1.000
_cell.length_b   1.000
_cell.length_c   1.000
_cell.angle_alpha   90.00
_cell.angle_beta   90.00
_cell.angle_gamma   90.00
#
_symmetry.space_group_name_H-M   'P 1'
#
loop_
_entity.id
_entity.type
_entity.pdbx_description
1 polymer ?
#
loop_
_entity_poly.entity_id
_entity_poly.type
_entity_poly.pdbx_seq_one_letter_code
_entity_poly.pdbx_strand_id
1 'polypeptide(L)'
;MSALLNTLRDLVTNSVIQPEDQNDLLVFLPILPEETMQNLIKVFEAEPEKIKEFNDNFKSKVRAITGGSDDEWNKIIEEEEKAQNEIPEDEKEVDDETLYNANYDSENPDLNEESS
;
A
#
# COMPACT_ATOMS: atom_id res chain seq x y z
N MET A 1 9.02 19.05 -4.21
CA MET A 1 9.05 17.58 -4.15
C MET A 1 9.13 17.21 -2.68
N SER A 2 8.28 16.30 -2.18
CA SER A 2 8.28 15.97 -0.74
C SER A 2 9.59 15.28 -0.33
N ALA A 3 10.04 15.52 0.90
CA ALA A 3 11.29 14.92 1.41
C ALA A 3 11.24 13.39 1.39
N LEU A 4 10.07 12.81 1.74
CA LEU A 4 9.83 11.37 1.75
C LEU A 4 10.05 10.71 0.38
N LEU A 5 9.58 11.35 -0.69
CA LEU A 5 9.73 10.82 -2.05
C LEU A 5 11.21 10.82 -2.49
N ASN A 6 12.01 11.79 -2.03
CA ASN A 6 13.44 11.81 -2.30
C ASN A 6 14.16 10.69 -1.52
N THR A 7 13.82 10.50 -0.24
CA THR A 7 14.37 9.39 0.54
C THR A 7 14.07 8.03 -0.09
N LEU A 8 12.81 7.78 -0.48
CA LEU A 8 12.45 6.53 -1.17
C LEU A 8 13.18 6.37 -2.51
N ARG A 9 13.34 7.47 -3.27
CA ARG A 9 14.13 7.42 -4.51
C ARG A 9 15.56 7.00 -4.25
N ASP A 10 16.19 7.56 -3.24
CA ASP A 10 17.57 7.24 -2.91
C ASP A 10 17.69 5.78 -2.46
N LEU A 11 16.75 5.28 -1.65
CA LEU A 11 16.72 3.88 -1.22
C LEU A 11 16.56 2.92 -2.42
N VAL A 12 15.61 3.19 -3.31
CA VAL A 12 15.37 2.34 -4.50
C VAL A 12 16.56 2.39 -5.46
N THR A 13 17.14 3.57 -5.70
CA THR A 13 18.27 3.74 -6.65
C THR A 13 19.54 3.05 -6.14
N ASN A 14 19.74 3.01 -4.82
CA ASN A 14 20.89 2.34 -4.19
C ASN A 14 20.64 0.86 -3.88
N SER A 15 19.47 0.33 -4.22
CA SER A 15 19.13 -1.08 -3.98
C SER A 15 19.76 -2.02 -5.00
N VAL A 16 19.65 -3.32 -4.73
CA VAL A 16 20.20 -4.40 -5.59
C VAL A 16 19.32 -4.73 -6.81
N ILE A 17 18.15 -4.10 -6.96
CA ILE A 17 17.24 -4.37 -8.07
C ILE A 17 17.77 -3.76 -9.37
N GLN A 18 17.33 -4.29 -10.52
CA GLN A 18 17.83 -3.86 -11.82
C GLN A 18 17.38 -2.44 -12.19
N PRO A 19 18.14 -1.67 -13.00
CA PRO A 19 17.78 -0.30 -13.36
C PRO A 19 16.40 -0.13 -14.01
N GLU A 20 15.95 -1.13 -14.77
CA GLU A 20 14.61 -1.15 -15.37
C GLU A 20 13.53 -1.20 -14.26
N ASP A 21 13.69 -2.13 -13.31
CA ASP A 21 12.80 -2.28 -12.16
C ASP A 21 12.84 -1.06 -11.22
N GLN A 22 14.00 -0.42 -11.07
CA GLN A 22 14.12 0.85 -10.36
C GLN A 22 13.23 1.90 -11.02
N ASN A 23 13.35 2.10 -12.34
CA ASN A 23 12.55 3.10 -13.05
C ASN A 23 11.05 2.84 -12.91
N ASP A 24 10.62 1.59 -13.06
CA ASP A 24 9.21 1.21 -12.92
C ASP A 24 8.67 1.57 -11.54
N LEU A 25 9.40 1.21 -10.47
CA LEU A 25 9.01 1.60 -9.11
C LEU A 25 8.99 3.12 -8.91
N LEU A 26 10.01 3.83 -9.40
CA LEU A 26 10.13 5.28 -9.22
C LEU A 26 8.99 6.07 -9.90
N VAL A 27 8.37 5.52 -10.95
CA VAL A 27 7.16 6.08 -11.57
C VAL A 27 5.93 5.91 -10.68
N PHE A 28 5.88 4.83 -9.90
CA PHE A 28 4.75 4.53 -9.02
C PHE A 28 4.82 5.25 -7.66
N LEU A 29 6.00 5.38 -7.05
CA LEU A 29 6.13 5.99 -5.72
C LEU A 29 5.37 7.32 -5.50
N PRO A 30 5.30 8.27 -6.47
CA PRO A 30 4.60 9.53 -6.26
C PRO A 30 3.09 9.43 -6.06
N ILE A 31 2.46 8.29 -6.39
CA ILE A 31 1.01 8.10 -6.27
C ILE A 31 0.60 7.57 -4.88
N LEU A 32 1.59 7.14 -4.08
CA LEU A 32 1.32 6.54 -2.78
C LEU A 32 0.91 7.59 -1.75
N PRO A 33 0.00 7.25 -0.82
CA PRO A 33 -0.30 8.09 0.33
C PRO A 33 0.95 8.37 1.17
N GLU A 34 0.97 9.51 1.86
CA GLU A 34 2.13 9.94 2.65
C GLU A 34 2.50 8.93 3.75
N GLU A 35 1.51 8.41 4.46
CA GLU A 35 1.68 7.40 5.49
C GLU A 35 2.32 6.11 4.94
N THR A 36 1.85 5.66 3.78
CA THR A 36 2.44 4.49 3.09
C THR A 36 3.91 4.74 2.75
N MET A 37 4.25 5.93 2.26
CA MET A 37 5.65 6.29 1.98
C MET A 37 6.50 6.29 3.25
N GLN A 38 6.00 6.80 4.38
CA GLN A 38 6.72 6.78 5.64
C GLN A 38 6.98 5.35 6.14
N ASN A 39 5.98 4.47 6.04
CA ASN A 39 6.12 3.08 6.46
C ASN A 39 7.09 2.31 5.55
N LEU A 40 7.04 2.53 4.24
CA LEU A 40 8.00 1.94 3.31
C LEU A 40 9.44 2.38 3.61
N ILE A 41 9.68 3.65 3.94
CA ILE A 41 11.01 4.14 4.33
C ILE A 41 11.52 3.37 5.55
N LYS A 42 10.69 3.26 6.61
CA LYS A 42 11.08 2.54 7.84
C LYS A 42 11.47 1.09 7.54
N VAL A 43 10.67 0.39 6.74
CA VAL A 43 10.93 -1.01 6.37
C VAL A 43 12.20 -1.12 5.52
N PHE A 44 12.37 -0.28 4.50
CA PHE A 44 13.51 -0.34 3.59
C PHE A 44 14.84 0.08 4.23
N GLU A 45 14.81 0.99 5.21
CA GLU A 45 16.00 1.34 5.99
C GLU A 45 16.39 0.21 6.96
N ALA A 46 15.41 -0.46 7.57
CA ALA A 46 15.64 -1.57 8.49
C ALA A 46 16.09 -2.84 7.76
N GLU A 47 15.45 -3.16 6.63
CA GLU A 47 15.65 -4.37 5.85
C GLU A 47 15.73 -4.04 4.35
N PRO A 48 16.90 -3.60 3.84
CA PRO A 48 17.07 -3.21 2.43
C PRO A 48 16.71 -4.30 1.41
N GLU A 49 16.82 -5.57 1.78
CA GLU A 49 16.39 -6.71 0.98
C GLU A 49 14.88 -6.73 0.69
N LYS A 50 14.07 -6.11 1.55
CA LYS A 50 12.62 -5.98 1.36
C LYS A 50 12.27 -5.14 0.14
N ILE A 51 13.17 -4.27 -0.33
CA ILE A 51 12.99 -3.54 -1.59
C ILE A 51 12.85 -4.52 -2.76
N LYS A 52 13.63 -5.61 -2.76
CA LYS A 52 13.56 -6.62 -3.81
C LYS A 52 12.26 -7.42 -3.72
N GLU A 53 11.90 -7.87 -2.51
CA GLU A 53 10.65 -8.60 -2.28
C GLU A 53 9.43 -7.77 -2.69
N PHE A 54 9.42 -6.49 -2.32
CA PHE A 54 8.39 -5.53 -2.72
C PHE A 54 8.32 -5.37 -4.25
N ASN A 55 9.47 -5.22 -4.92
CA ASN A 55 9.54 -5.13 -6.37
C ASN A 55 8.97 -6.38 -7.07
N ASP A 56 9.35 -7.56 -6.60
CA ASP A 56 8.93 -8.84 -7.19
C ASP A 56 7.40 -9.03 -7.03
N ASN A 57 6.86 -8.67 -5.86
CA ASN A 57 5.42 -8.66 -5.61
C ASN A 57 4.69 -7.65 -6.51
N PHE A 58 5.21 -6.41 -6.56
CA PHE A 58 4.66 -5.34 -7.39
C PHE A 58 4.57 -5.75 -8.87
N LYS A 59 5.64 -6.31 -9.43
CA LYS A 59 5.66 -6.79 -10.82
C LYS A 59 4.67 -7.91 -11.07
N SER A 60 4.52 -8.83 -10.12
CA SER A 60 3.56 -9.93 -10.21
C SER A 60 2.12 -9.41 -10.25
N LYS A 61 1.78 -8.45 -9.38
CA LYS A 61 0.47 -7.78 -9.37
C LYS A 61 0.22 -7.00 -10.66
N VAL A 62 1.19 -6.21 -11.13
CA VAL A 62 1.06 -5.46 -12.40
C VAL A 62 0.82 -6.42 -13.57
N ARG A 63 1.54 -7.55 -13.62
CA ARG A 63 1.34 -8.57 -14.66
C ARG A 63 -0.05 -9.19 -14.60
N ALA A 64 -0.53 -9.58 -13.41
CA ALA A 64 -1.85 -10.20 -13.27
C ALA A 64 -2.96 -9.24 -13.71
N ILE A 65 -2.87 -7.96 -13.30
CA ILE A 65 -3.83 -6.91 -13.67
C ILE A 65 -3.80 -6.63 -15.17
N THR A 66 -2.60 -6.46 -15.76
CA THR A 66 -2.47 -6.10 -17.19
C THR A 66 -2.68 -7.29 -18.13
N GLY A 67 -2.43 -8.51 -17.66
CA GLY A 67 -2.66 -9.75 -18.40
C GLY A 67 -4.12 -10.21 -18.40
N GLY A 68 -4.98 -9.64 -17.54
CA GLY A 68 -6.39 -10.00 -17.44
C GLY A 68 -6.63 -11.44 -16.96
N SER A 69 -5.70 -11.98 -16.17
CA SER A 69 -5.81 -13.34 -15.62
C SER A 69 -6.28 -13.26 -14.17
N ASP A 70 -7.58 -13.43 -13.97
CA ASP A 70 -8.19 -13.47 -12.64
C ASP A 70 -7.60 -14.62 -11.79
N ASP A 71 -7.22 -15.73 -12.43
CA ASP A 71 -6.59 -16.89 -11.76
C ASP A 71 -5.20 -16.54 -11.18
N GLU A 72 -4.38 -15.79 -11.92
CA GLU A 72 -3.08 -15.33 -11.43
C GLU A 72 -3.24 -14.32 -10.30
N TRP A 73 -4.25 -13.44 -10.38
CA TRP A 73 -4.56 -12.49 -9.32
C TRP A 73 -4.98 -13.20 -8.02
N ASN A 74 -5.92 -14.15 -8.11
CA ASN A 74 -6.40 -14.89 -6.95
C ASN A 74 -5.27 -15.65 -6.25
N LYS A 75 -4.36 -16.24 -7.03
CA LYS A 75 -3.20 -16.93 -6.48
C LYS A 75 -2.25 -15.99 -5.72
N ILE A 76 -2.03 -14.78 -6.23
CA ILE A 76 -1.21 -13.77 -5.54
C ILE A 76 -1.86 -13.39 -4.20
N ILE A 77 -3.17 -13.18 -4.18
CA ILE A 77 -3.90 -12.85 -2.94
C ILE A 77 -3.80 -13.98 -1.91
N GLU A 78 -3.99 -15.23 -2.32
CA GLU A 78 -3.85 -16.39 -1.41
C GLU A 78 -2.44 -16.51 -0.81
N GLU A 79 -1.39 -16.24 -1.60
CA GLU A 79 -0.01 -16.24 -1.13
C GLU A 79 0.26 -15.13 -0.10
N GLU A 80 -0.34 -13.95 -0.28
CA GLU A 80 -0.23 -12.82 0.66
C GLU A 80 -0.99 -13.05 1.96
N GLU A 81 -2.23 -13.56 1.88
CA GLU A 81 -3.01 -13.90 3.07
C GLU A 81 -2.30 -14.95 3.91
N LYS A 82 -1.67 -15.93 3.26
CA LYS A 82 -0.87 -16.93 3.97
C LYS A 82 0.35 -16.31 4.65
N ALA A 83 1.07 -15.43 3.95
CA ALA A 83 2.23 -14.76 4.51
C ALA A 83 1.87 -13.91 5.74
N GLN A 84 0.75 -13.19 5.71
CA GLN A 84 0.26 -12.39 6.85
C GLN A 84 -0.14 -13.23 8.06
N ASN A 85 -0.69 -14.44 7.83
CA ASN A 85 -1.07 -15.35 8.90
C ASN A 85 0.12 -16.04 9.57
N GLU A 86 1.29 -16.05 8.92
CA GLU A 86 2.53 -16.59 9.47
C GLU A 86 3.38 -15.56 10.24
N ILE A 87 2.99 -14.27 10.21
CA ILE A 87 3.61 -13.21 11.03
C ILE A 87 3.14 -13.37 12.49
N PRO A 88 4.06 -13.49 13.48
CA PRO A 88 3.72 -13.58 14.90
C PRO A 88 2.80 -12.42 15.34
N GLU A 89 1.79 -12.71 16.17
CA GLU A 89 0.80 -11.70 16.60
C GLU A 89 1.41 -10.44 17.25
N ASP A 90 2.63 -10.55 17.81
CA ASP A 90 3.34 -9.43 18.44
C ASP A 90 3.83 -8.35 17.44
N GLU A 91 3.79 -8.59 16.12
CA GLU A 91 4.16 -7.61 15.08
C GLU A 91 2.93 -7.00 14.36
N LYS A 92 1.70 -7.35 14.78
CA LYS A 92 0.44 -6.93 14.15
C LYS A 92 -0.16 -5.62 14.73
N GLU A 93 0.65 -4.71 15.26
CA GLU A 93 0.14 -3.36 15.62
C GLU A 93 0.16 -2.43 14.40
N VAL A 94 -0.87 -2.56 13.56
CA VAL A 94 -1.42 -1.41 12.83
C VAL A 94 -2.91 -1.37 13.19
N ASP A 95 -3.27 -0.37 13.97
CA ASP A 95 -4.58 -0.16 14.57
C ASP A 95 -5.64 0.12 13.46
N ASP A 96 -6.26 -0.95 12.98
CA ASP A 96 -7.30 -0.95 11.94
C ASP A 96 -8.66 -0.38 12.44
N GLU A 97 -8.74 0.11 13.68
CA GLU A 97 -10.00 0.59 14.28
C GLU A 97 -10.40 2.04 13.92
N THR A 98 -9.63 2.79 13.13
CA THR A 98 -9.97 4.20 12.84
C THR A 98 -10.68 4.47 11.51
N LEU A 99 -10.90 3.48 10.64
CA LEU A 99 -11.55 3.72 9.33
C LEU A 99 -13.07 3.46 9.30
N TYR A 100 -13.68 3.08 10.42
CA TYR A 100 -15.14 2.82 10.47
C TYR A 100 -15.88 3.78 11.40
N ASN A 101 -15.65 5.09 11.28
CA ASN A 101 -16.62 6.07 11.80
C ASN A 101 -16.48 7.47 11.17
N ALA A 102 -17.16 7.67 10.03
CA ALA A 102 -17.77 8.97 9.70
C ALA A 102 -18.85 8.80 8.64
N ASN A 103 -20.10 8.98 9.07
CA ASN A 103 -21.30 9.28 8.28
C ASN A 103 -22.11 8.09 7.73
N TYR A 104 -22.68 7.32 8.65
CA TYR A 104 -24.07 6.87 8.50
C TYR A 104 -24.85 7.28 9.75
N ASP A 105 -25.12 8.58 9.88
CA ASP A 105 -26.15 9.06 10.81
C ASP A 105 -27.43 9.31 10.00
N SER A 106 -28.28 8.31 10.08
CA SER A 106 -29.70 8.40 9.82
C SER A 106 -30.28 9.46 10.76
N GLU A 107 -30.88 10.53 10.24
CA GLU A 107 -32.23 10.97 10.61
C GLU A 107 -32.54 12.33 9.96
N ASN A 108 -33.57 12.35 9.11
CA ASN A 108 -34.32 13.55 8.76
C ASN A 108 -34.96 14.11 10.06
N PRO A 109 -34.60 15.32 10.53
CA PRO A 109 -35.47 16.06 11.41
C PRO A 109 -36.50 16.80 10.54
N ASP A 110 -37.74 16.39 10.72
CA ASP A 110 -38.98 17.07 10.34
C ASP A 110 -38.85 18.61 10.48
N LEU A 111 -38.81 19.33 9.36
CA LEU A 111 -38.92 20.80 9.33
C LEU A 111 -40.32 21.16 8.85
N ASN A 112 -41.24 21.18 9.80
CA ASN A 112 -42.58 21.72 9.63
C ASN A 112 -42.65 23.09 10.30
N GLU A 113 -42.23 24.15 9.59
CA GLU A 113 -42.63 25.53 9.88
C GLU A 113 -42.77 26.29 8.56
N GLU A 114 -43.90 26.11 7.86
CA GLU A 114 -44.43 27.18 7.00
C GLU A 114 -45.66 27.79 7.67
N SER A 115 -45.52 29.08 7.91
CA SER A 115 -46.54 30.00 8.37
C SER A 115 -47.53 30.27 7.23
N SER A 116 -48.84 30.12 7.50
CA SER A 116 -49.94 30.99 7.03
C SER A 116 -51.26 30.57 7.64
#